data_AF-A0A2E0XY31-F1
#
_entry.id   AF-A0A2E0XY31-F1
#
_cell.length_a   1.000
_cell.length_b   1.000
_cell.length_c   1.000
_cell.angle_alpha   90.00
_cell.angle_beta   90.00
_cell.angle_gamma   90.00
#
_symmetry.space_group_name_H-M   'P 1'
#
loop_
_entity.id
_entity.type
_entity.pdbx_description
1 polymer ?
#
loop_
_entity_poly.entity_id
_entity_poly.type
_entity_poly.pdbx_seq_one_letter_code
_entity_poly.pdbx_strand_id
1 'polypeptide(L)'
;MATDSTLRDFQALIRERYFETDSARGVPATFLWFMEEVGELSEAFAKRERGDGDDANLREEFADVMAWLATLANITGVDLADAIHEKYLADGGPKGTK
;
A
#
# COMPACT_ATOMS: atom_id res chain seq x y z
N MET A 1 6.60 -18.70 11.55
CA MET A 1 5.95 -17.59 12.27
C MET A 1 6.38 -16.32 11.56
N ALA A 2 5.44 -15.48 11.12
CA ALA A 2 5.80 -14.15 10.63
C ALA A 2 6.37 -13.36 11.81
N THR A 3 7.57 -12.82 11.66
CA THR A 3 8.08 -11.78 12.57
C THR A 3 7.14 -10.59 12.48
N ASP A 4 6.74 -10.02 13.62
CA ASP A 4 6.04 -8.74 13.63
C ASP A 4 6.96 -7.69 12.99
N SER A 5 6.61 -7.26 11.78
CA SER A 5 7.27 -6.16 11.08
C SER A 5 6.42 -4.91 11.25
N THR A 6 7.05 -3.81 11.61
CA THR A 6 6.35 -2.52 11.68
C THR A 6 6.06 -1.98 10.28
N LEU A 7 5.15 -1.01 10.19
CA LEU A 7 4.91 -0.30 8.93
C LEU A 7 6.19 0.36 8.40
N ARG A 8 7.06 0.84 9.29
CA ARG A 8 8.34 1.45 8.92
C ARG A 8 9.32 0.42 8.37
N ASP A 9 9.35 -0.79 8.94
CA ASP A 9 10.18 -1.90 8.41
C ASP A 9 9.73 -2.30 7.01
N PHE A 10 8.41 -2.40 6.79
CA PHE A 10 7.86 -2.68 5.47
C PHE A 10 8.20 -1.59 4.46
N GLN A 11 7.98 -0.32 4.81
CA GLN A 11 8.32 0.81 3.93
C GLN A 11 9.82 0.82 3.60
N ALA A 12 10.68 0.54 4.57
CA ALA A 12 12.13 0.45 4.39
C ALA A 12 12.54 -0.70 3.45
N LEU A 13 11.92 -1.87 3.58
CA LEU A 13 12.14 -3.00 2.67
C LEU A 13 11.79 -2.65 1.22
N ILE A 14 10.64 -2.00 1.00
CA ILE A 14 10.23 -1.54 -0.33
C ILE A 14 11.23 -0.51 -0.87
N ARG A 15 11.70 0.41 -0.02
CA ARG A 15 12.71 1.41 -0.39
C ARG A 15 14.01 0.76 -0.83
N GLU A 16 14.53 -0.17 -0.04
CA GLU A 16 15.79 -0.87 -0.31
C GLU A 16 15.77 -1.56 -1.68
N ARG A 17 14.64 -2.16 -2.05
CA ARG A 17 14.53 -2.94 -3.27
C ARG A 17 14.28 -2.13 -4.53
N TYR A 18 13.46 -1.08 -4.45
CA TYR A 18 12.86 -0.49 -5.66
C TYR A 18 13.08 1.01 -5.81
N PHE A 19 13.62 1.69 -4.79
CA PHE A 19 13.67 3.16 -4.77
C PHE A 19 14.39 3.78 -5.97
N GLU A 20 15.52 3.23 -6.41
CA GLU A 20 16.26 3.80 -7.55
C GLU A 20 15.45 3.74 -8.85
N THR A 21 14.88 2.58 -9.16
CA THR A 21 14.07 2.37 -10.37
C THR A 21 12.79 3.21 -10.34
N ASP A 22 12.11 3.23 -9.19
CA ASP A 22 10.83 3.92 -9.06
C ASP A 22 11.01 5.44 -9.04
N SER A 23 12.10 5.94 -8.43
CA SER A 23 12.47 7.35 -8.49
C SER A 23 12.80 7.79 -9.92
N ALA A 24 13.49 6.95 -10.69
CA ALA A 24 13.77 7.21 -12.10
C ALA A 24 12.50 7.21 -12.96
N ARG A 25 11.52 6.34 -12.67
CA ARG A 25 10.21 6.33 -13.32
C ARG A 25 9.36 7.57 -12.97
N GLY A 26 9.52 8.10 -11.77
CA GLY A 26 8.84 9.30 -11.29
C GLY A 26 7.41 9.06 -10.80
N VAL A 27 6.86 10.06 -10.11
CA VAL A 27 5.56 9.95 -9.41
C VAL A 27 4.39 9.67 -10.35
N PRO A 28 4.17 10.38 -11.48
CA PRO A 28 2.98 10.17 -12.29
C PRO A 28 2.89 8.76 -12.88
N ALA A 29 4.01 8.23 -13.39
CA ALA A 29 4.04 6.88 -13.95
C ALA A 29 3.96 5.80 -12.86
N THR A 30 4.55 6.02 -11.69
CA THR A 30 4.43 5.12 -10.54
C THR A 30 3.00 5.11 -9.97
N PHE A 31 2.29 6.24 -10.03
CA PHE A 31 0.89 6.29 -9.63
C PHE A 31 -0.02 5.45 -10.54
N LEU A 32 0.33 5.29 -11.82
CA LEU A 32 -0.40 4.40 -12.73
C LEU A 32 -0.28 2.93 -12.30
N TRP A 33 0.93 2.48 -11.93
CA TRP A 33 1.12 1.14 -11.36
C TRP A 33 0.33 0.96 -10.06
N PHE A 34 0.37 1.93 -9.15
CA PHE A 34 -0.48 1.87 -7.95
C PHE A 34 -1.98 1.72 -8.27
N MET A 35 -2.47 2.43 -9.29
CA MET A 35 -3.87 2.31 -9.71
C MET A 35 -4.19 0.97 -10.38
N GLU A 36 -3.23 0.34 -11.04
CA GLU A 36 -3.35 -1.02 -11.59
C GLU A 36 -3.64 -2.01 -10.48
N GLU A 37 -2.82 -2.03 -9.42
CA GLU A 37 -3.02 -2.91 -8.25
C GLU A 37 -4.36 -2.66 -7.53
N VAL A 38 -4.80 -1.40 -7.46
CA VAL A 38 -6.13 -1.09 -6.91
C VAL A 38 -7.24 -1.68 -7.80
N GLY A 39 -7.02 -1.74 -9.11
CA GLY A 39 -7.88 -2.41 -10.07
C GLY A 39 -7.90 -3.92 -9.87
N GLU A 40 -6.75 -4.55 -9.70
CA GLU A 40 -6.62 -6.00 -9.46
C GLU A 40 -7.28 -6.38 -8.13
N LEU A 41 -7.08 -5.61 -7.06
CA LEU A 41 -7.80 -5.76 -5.80
C LEU A 41 -9.32 -5.63 -5.98
N SER A 42 -9.78 -4.70 -6.82
CA SER A 42 -11.20 -4.54 -7.13
C SER A 42 -11.77 -5.75 -7.87
N GLU A 43 -11.01 -6.33 -8.79
CA GLU A 43 -11.38 -7.57 -9.49
C GLU A 43 -11.46 -8.76 -8.53
N ALA A 44 -10.48 -8.89 -7.62
CA ALA A 44 -10.48 -9.93 -6.60
C ALA A 44 -11.73 -9.88 -5.71
N PHE A 45 -12.16 -8.68 -5.29
CA PHE A 45 -13.45 -8.52 -4.60
C PHE A 45 -14.63 -8.96 -5.46
N ALA A 46 -14.68 -8.54 -6.73
CA ALA A 46 -15.78 -8.88 -7.61
C ALA A 46 -15.90 -10.40 -7.83
N LYS A 47 -14.78 -11.12 -7.96
CA LYS A 47 -14.75 -12.60 -8.02
C LYS A 47 -15.27 -13.22 -6.72
N ARG A 48 -14.80 -12.71 -5.57
CA ARG A 48 -15.27 -13.18 -4.26
C ARG A 48 -16.78 -13.06 -4.09
N GLU A 49 -17.38 -11.93 -4.45
CA GLU A 49 -18.83 -11.73 -4.36
C GLU A 49 -19.64 -12.61 -5.33
N ARG A 50 -19.07 -13.02 -6.47
CA ARG A 50 -19.69 -13.97 -7.41
C ARG A 50 -19.58 -15.44 -6.97
N GLY A 51 -18.78 -15.72 -5.94
CA GLY A 51 -18.53 -17.09 -5.46
C GLY A 51 -17.46 -17.86 -6.22
N ASP A 52 -16.71 -17.20 -7.12
CA ASP A 52 -15.56 -17.74 -7.85
C ASP A 52 -14.22 -17.10 -7.42
N GLY A 53 -14.20 -16.50 -6.23
CA GLY A 53 -13.02 -15.85 -5.67
C GLY A 53 -11.94 -16.81 -5.17
N ASP A 54 -10.71 -16.31 -5.17
CA ASP A 54 -9.55 -16.95 -4.56
C ASP A 54 -9.02 -16.08 -3.43
N ASP A 55 -9.16 -16.57 -2.19
CA ASP A 55 -8.69 -15.86 -0.99
C ASP A 55 -7.15 -15.70 -0.97
N ALA A 56 -6.40 -16.55 -1.68
CA ALA A 56 -4.95 -16.39 -1.83
C ALA A 56 -4.62 -15.18 -2.70
N ASN A 57 -5.26 -15.08 -3.87
CA ASN A 57 -5.15 -13.91 -4.74
C ASN A 57 -5.59 -12.63 -4.03
N LEU A 58 -6.74 -12.63 -3.32
CA LEU A 58 -7.18 -11.45 -2.57
C LEU A 58 -6.13 -10.95 -1.57
N ARG A 59 -5.42 -11.86 -0.89
CA ARG A 59 -4.35 -11.51 0.05
C ARG A 59 -3.12 -10.93 -0.64
N GLU A 60 -2.80 -11.42 -1.84
CA GLU A 60 -1.72 -10.90 -2.70
C GLU A 60 -2.04 -9.46 -3.10
N GLU A 61 -3.24 -9.20 -3.63
CA GLU A 61 -3.63 -7.85 -4.06
C GLU A 61 -3.63 -6.83 -2.92
N PHE A 62 -4.02 -7.25 -1.70
CA PHE A 62 -3.89 -6.39 -0.52
C PHE A 62 -2.44 -6.02 -0.21
N ALA A 63 -1.51 -6.95 -0.41
CA ALA A 63 -0.09 -6.72 -0.19
C ALA A 63 0.49 -5.82 -1.29
N ASP A 64 0.08 -6.00 -2.55
CA ASP A 64 0.58 -5.21 -3.67
C ASP A 64 0.10 -3.76 -3.62
N VAL A 65 -1.17 -3.52 -3.30
CA VAL A 65 -1.68 -2.15 -3.04
C VAL A 65 -0.88 -1.45 -1.94
N MET A 66 -0.53 -2.18 -0.86
CA MET A 66 0.30 -1.63 0.22
C MET A 66 1.74 -1.38 -0.23
N ALA A 67 2.34 -2.28 -1.01
CA ALA A 67 3.70 -2.15 -1.53
C ALA A 67 3.82 -0.91 -2.43
N TRP A 68 2.88 -0.72 -3.35
CA TRP A 68 2.88 0.42 -4.26
C TRP A 68 2.54 1.74 -3.59
N LEU A 69 1.71 1.74 -2.54
CA LEU A 69 1.53 2.92 -1.69
C LEU A 69 2.84 3.28 -0.96
N ALA A 70 3.56 2.29 -0.41
CA ALA A 70 4.86 2.50 0.20
C ALA A 70 5.91 2.99 -0.82
N THR A 71 5.87 2.50 -2.06
CA THR A 71 6.70 3.01 -3.16
C THR A 71 6.44 4.50 -3.40
N LEU A 72 5.17 4.92 -3.52
CA LEU A 72 4.81 6.33 -3.69
C LEU A 72 5.29 7.19 -2.51
N ALA A 73 5.11 6.71 -1.27
CA ALA A 73 5.60 7.38 -0.08
C ALA A 73 7.13 7.54 -0.10
N ASN A 74 7.86 6.49 -0.49
CA ASN A 74 9.31 6.51 -0.57
C ASN A 74 9.84 7.53 -1.57
N ILE A 75 9.26 7.60 -2.78
CA ILE A 75 9.73 8.52 -3.83
C ILE A 75 9.25 9.96 -3.61
N THR A 76 8.26 10.18 -2.74
CA THR A 76 7.79 11.52 -2.33
C THR A 76 8.35 12.00 -0.99
N GLY A 77 9.10 11.15 -0.29
CA GLY A 77 9.71 11.49 0.99
C GLY A 77 8.73 11.50 2.18
N VAL A 78 7.61 10.80 2.07
CA VAL A 78 6.63 10.66 3.15
C VAL A 78 6.96 9.43 4.00
N ASP A 79 7.01 9.61 5.32
CA ASP A 79 7.02 8.48 6.26
C ASP A 79 5.59 8.07 6.61
N LEU A 80 5.20 6.84 6.26
CA LEU A 80 3.82 6.38 6.44
C LEU A 80 3.45 6.21 7.92
N ALA A 81 4.40 5.77 8.76
CA ALA A 81 4.14 5.55 10.17
C ALA A 81 3.88 6.88 10.89
N ASP A 82 4.68 7.90 10.59
CA ASP A 82 4.50 9.25 11.14
C ASP A 82 3.19 9.87 10.62
N ALA A 83 2.92 9.78 9.30
CA ALA A 83 1.68 10.30 8.72
C ALA A 83 0.41 9.68 9.31
N ILE A 84 0.40 8.36 9.54
CA ILE A 84 -0.73 7.66 10.17
C ILE A 84 -0.82 8.04 11.64
N HIS A 85 0.31 8.11 12.36
CA HIS A 85 0.32 8.47 13.76
C HIS A 85 -0.28 9.86 13.98
N GLU A 86 0.21 10.86 13.24
CA GLU A 86 -0.29 12.23 13.29
C GLU A 86 -1.78 12.32 12.92
N LYS A 87 -2.21 11.61 11.87
CA LYS A 87 -3.57 11.74 11.38
C LYS A 87 -4.60 11.00 12.24
N TYR A 88 -4.26 9.81 12.73
CA TYR A 88 -5.25 8.86 13.28
C TYR A 88 -4.97 8.40 14.71
N LEU A 89 -3.71 8.41 15.19
CA LEU A 89 -3.37 7.79 16.47
C LEU A 89 -3.14 8.80 17.60
N ALA A 90 -2.49 9.94 17.33
CA ALA A 90 -2.05 10.89 18.37
C ALA A 90 -3.22 11.42 19.23
N ASP A 91 -4.35 11.78 18.61
CA ASP A 91 -5.49 12.45 19.27
C ASP A 91 -6.83 11.70 19.06
N GLY A 92 -6.78 10.39 18.77
CA GLY A 92 -7.98 9.60 18.47
C GLY A 92 -8.55 9.81 17.06
N GLY A 93 -7.80 10.50 16.20
CA GLY A 93 -8.10 10.67 14.78
C GLY A 93 -9.31 11.57 14.48
N PRO A 94 -9.64 11.78 13.20
CA PRO A 94 -10.79 12.56 12.80
C PRO A 94 -12.07 11.83 13.22
N LYS A 95 -13.02 12.53 13.82
CA LYS A 95 -14.37 11.98 14.01
C LYS A 95 -14.96 11.66 12.63
N GLY A 96 -15.37 10.42 12.42
CA GLY A 96 -15.98 9.99 11.18
C GLY A 96 -17.25 10.80 10.91
N THR A 97 -17.18 11.76 9.99
CA THR A 97 -18.34 12.40 9.38
C THR A 97 -18.42 11.91 7.94
N LYS A 98 -19.01 10.74 7.74
CA LYS A 98 -19.55 10.32 6.46
C LYS A 98 -20.99 9.92 6.67
#